data_AF-A0AA47NA81-F1
#
_entry.id   AF-A0AA47NA81-F1
#
_cell.length_a   1.000
_cell.length_b   1.000
_cell.length_c   1.000
_cell.angle_alpha   90.00
_cell.angle_beta   90.00
_cell.angle_gamma   90.00
#
_symmetry.space_group_name_H-M   'P 1'
#
loop_
_entity.id
_entity.type
_entity.pdbx_description
1 polymer ?
#
loop_
_entity_poly.entity_id
_entity_poly.type
_entity_poly.pdbx_seq_one_letter_code
_entity_poly.pdbx_strand_id
1 'polypeptide(L)'
;MCSFYRGTTESILTSCITVWYGGCTASCRRTLQRIVRAAEKIVGAPLPSLQDIYNTRLSRKALSIAGDSTHPTHCLFSLLPSGRRMRSLKARTSRLKDSFVHQAVRMLNSLPALTPLLSLPSAPTNSGH
;
A
#
# COMPACT_ATOMS: atom_id res chain seq x y z
N MET A 1 22.67 11.81 -18.06
CA MET A 1 22.89 10.60 -17.21
C MET A 1 22.17 10.67 -15.85
N CYS A 2 21.96 11.84 -15.25
CA CYS A 2 21.24 11.97 -13.97
C CYS A 2 19.75 11.59 -14.02
N SER A 3 19.04 11.84 -15.14
CA SER A 3 17.61 11.51 -15.26
C SER A 3 17.33 10.01 -15.27
N PHE A 4 18.24 9.19 -15.79
CA PHE A 4 18.09 7.73 -15.83
C PHE A 4 18.27 7.13 -14.44
N TYR A 5 19.26 7.58 -13.67
CA TYR A 5 19.46 7.15 -12.29
C TYR A 5 18.36 7.66 -11.37
N ARG A 6 17.91 8.91 -11.56
CA ARG A 6 16.76 9.47 -10.83
C ARG A 6 15.49 8.67 -11.13
N GLY A 7 15.16 8.49 -12.41
CA GLY A 7 13.96 7.76 -12.82
C GLY A 7 13.98 6.28 -12.42
N THR A 8 15.13 5.60 -12.53
CA THR A 8 15.25 4.18 -12.16
C THR A 8 15.24 3.99 -10.66
N THR A 9 15.96 4.82 -9.90
CA THR A 9 15.96 4.77 -8.43
C THR A 9 14.57 5.13 -7.90
N GLU A 10 13.94 6.16 -8.45
CA GLU A 10 12.57 6.54 -8.10
C GLU A 10 11.57 5.44 -8.50
N SER A 11 11.67 4.86 -9.70
CA SER A 11 10.77 3.80 -10.15
C SER A 11 10.92 2.52 -9.31
N ILE A 12 12.14 2.05 -9.05
CA ILE A 12 12.40 0.85 -8.24
C ILE A 12 12.01 1.12 -6.78
N LEU A 13 12.46 2.22 -6.19
CA LEU A 13 12.08 2.60 -4.82
C LEU A 13 10.59 2.82 -4.66
N THR A 14 9.81 3.06 -5.73
CA THR A 14 8.37 3.34 -5.64
C THR A 14 7.52 2.17 -6.15
N SER A 15 8.05 1.27 -6.97
CA SER A 15 7.32 0.13 -7.57
C SER A 15 7.35 -1.09 -6.64
N CYS A 16 8.51 -1.43 -6.07
CA CYS A 16 8.66 -2.62 -5.22
C CYS A 16 8.67 -2.29 -3.71
N ILE A 17 8.44 -1.03 -3.31
CA ILE A 17 8.44 -0.59 -1.89
C ILE A 17 7.53 -1.42 -1.00
N THR A 18 6.41 -1.88 -1.52
CA THR A 18 5.45 -2.69 -0.78
C THR A 18 6.01 -4.05 -0.35
N VAL A 19 7.06 -4.53 -1.01
CA VAL A 19 7.70 -5.84 -0.76
C VAL A 19 8.81 -5.72 0.27
N TRP A 20 9.68 -4.71 0.14
CA TRP A 20 10.87 -4.60 0.99
C TRP A 20 10.69 -3.68 2.20
N TYR A 21 9.80 -2.68 2.16
CA TYR A 21 9.68 -1.67 3.23
C TYR A 21 9.28 -2.27 4.59
N GLY A 22 8.41 -3.28 4.59
CA GLY A 22 8.03 -4.01 5.81
C GLY A 22 9.21 -4.78 6.41
N GLY A 23 10.03 -5.40 5.56
CA GLY A 23 11.21 -6.17 6.01
C GLY A 23 12.43 -5.32 6.39
N CYS A 24 12.44 -4.02 6.08
CA CYS A 24 13.58 -3.15 6.37
C CYS A 24 13.73 -2.85 7.86
N THR A 25 14.97 -2.81 8.33
CA THR A 25 15.28 -2.31 9.68
C THR A 25 15.06 -0.80 9.77
N ALA A 26 14.89 -0.28 10.99
CA ALA A 26 14.76 1.15 11.22
C ALA A 26 15.98 1.94 10.70
N SER A 27 17.18 1.36 10.77
CA SER A 27 18.39 1.98 10.24
C SER A 27 18.33 2.15 8.71
N CYS A 28 17.90 1.10 7.99
CA CYS A 28 17.72 1.15 6.54
C CYS A 28 16.71 2.24 6.13
N ARG A 29 15.56 2.32 6.81
CA ARG A 29 14.56 3.37 6.56
C ARG A 29 15.11 4.79 6.76
N ARG A 30 15.92 5.01 7.81
CA ARG A 30 16.55 6.32 8.04
C ARG A 30 17.53 6.68 6.92
N THR A 31 18.35 5.74 6.47
CA THR A 31 19.29 5.97 5.38
C THR A 31 18.56 6.34 4.08
N LEU A 32 17.51 5.58 3.73
CA LEU A 32 16.70 5.86 2.55
C LEU A 32 15.99 7.22 2.64
N GLN A 33 15.48 7.58 3.83
CA GLN A 33 14.88 8.90 4.03
C GLN A 33 15.91 10.02 3.82
N ARG A 34 17.18 9.84 4.21
CA ARG A 34 18.23 10.83 3.93
C ARG A 34 18.48 10.99 2.43
N ILE A 35 18.42 9.90 1.66
CA ILE A 35 18.53 9.96 0.19
C ILE A 35 17.37 10.78 -0.39
N VAL A 36 16.14 10.55 0.08
CA VAL A 36 14.97 11.36 -0.32
C VAL A 36 15.18 12.84 0.01
N ARG A 37 15.70 13.17 1.20
CA ARG A 37 15.99 14.56 1.59
C ARG A 37 17.12 15.18 0.77
N ALA A 38 18.13 14.42 0.39
CA ALA A 38 19.18 14.90 -0.51
C ALA A 38 18.60 15.20 -1.91
N ALA A 39 17.75 14.31 -2.44
CA ALA A 39 17.06 14.53 -3.71
C ALA A 39 16.15 15.77 -3.65
N GLU A 40 15.43 15.98 -2.55
CA GLU A 40 14.58 17.15 -2.31
C GLU A 40 15.40 18.46 -2.38
N LYS A 41 16.56 18.49 -1.72
CA LYS A 41 17.48 19.65 -1.77
C LYS A 41 18.02 19.92 -3.18
N ILE A 42 18.33 18.89 -3.95
CA ILE A 42 18.84 19.03 -5.32
C ILE A 42 17.74 19.53 -6.26
N VAL A 43 16.53 19.01 -6.12
CA VAL A 43 15.38 19.37 -6.97
C VAL A 43 14.82 20.74 -6.59
N GLY A 44 14.99 21.17 -5.34
CA GLY A 44 14.48 22.46 -4.85
C GLY A 44 12.96 22.48 -4.64
N ALA A 45 12.32 21.31 -4.60
CA ALA A 45 10.89 21.15 -4.40
C ALA A 45 10.61 20.04 -3.37
N PRO A 46 9.53 20.15 -2.58
CA PRO A 46 9.21 19.17 -1.56
C PRO A 46 8.93 17.80 -2.19
N LEU A 47 9.58 16.76 -1.66
CA LEU A 47 9.35 15.37 -2.05
C LEU A 47 8.56 14.63 -0.96
N PRO A 48 7.66 13.71 -1.34
CA PRO A 48 6.92 12.91 -0.36
C PRO A 48 7.88 12.05 0.47
N SER A 49 7.57 11.87 1.75
CA SER A 49 8.41 11.04 2.61
C SER A 49 8.36 9.58 2.17
N LEU A 50 9.38 8.80 2.55
CA LEU A 50 9.42 7.38 2.24
C LEU A 50 8.20 6.62 2.81
N GLN A 51 7.73 7.06 3.98
CA GLN A 51 6.54 6.51 4.62
C GLN A 51 5.26 6.85 3.83
N ASP A 52 5.15 8.06 3.30
CA ASP A 52 3.99 8.48 2.51
C ASP A 52 3.95 7.76 1.17
N ILE A 53 5.11 7.60 0.52
CA ILE A 53 5.26 6.81 -0.70
C ILE A 53 4.81 5.37 -0.43
N TYR A 54 5.30 4.77 0.64
CA TYR A 54 4.93 3.42 1.04
C TYR A 54 3.42 3.30 1.28
N ASN A 55 2.84 4.16 2.12
CA ASN A 55 1.41 4.13 2.48
C ASN A 55 0.53 4.32 1.24
N THR A 56 0.86 5.30 0.39
CA THR A 56 0.11 5.57 -0.85
C THR A 56 0.11 4.36 -1.77
N ARG A 57 1.27 3.74 -1.98
CA ARG A 57 1.41 2.55 -2.82
C ARG A 57 0.73 1.32 -2.22
N LEU A 58 0.87 1.14 -0.91
CA LEU A 58 0.27 0.04 -0.16
C LEU A 58 -1.25 0.11 -0.26
N SER A 59 -1.85 1.26 0.03
CA SER A 59 -3.28 1.48 -0.07
C SER A 59 -3.76 1.26 -1.50
N ARG A 60 -3.14 1.91 -2.50
CA ARG A 60 -3.55 1.75 -3.90
C ARG A 60 -3.56 0.30 -4.36
N LYS A 61 -2.54 -0.48 -4.00
CA LYS A 61 -2.49 -1.90 -4.38
C LYS A 61 -3.50 -2.75 -3.60
N ALA A 62 -3.71 -2.44 -2.31
CA ALA A 62 -4.72 -3.10 -1.49
C ALA A 62 -6.14 -2.85 -2.03
N LEU A 63 -6.45 -1.61 -2.42
CA LEU A 63 -7.73 -1.26 -3.06
C LEU A 63 -7.90 -1.97 -4.41
N SER A 64 -6.84 -2.04 -5.22
CA SER A 64 -6.88 -2.77 -6.49
C SER A 64 -7.19 -4.25 -6.30
N ILE A 65 -6.63 -4.89 -5.26
CA ILE A 65 -6.94 -6.28 -4.92
C ILE A 65 -8.36 -6.41 -4.35
N ALA A 66 -8.80 -5.44 -3.55
CA ALA A 66 -10.14 -5.43 -2.95
C ALA A 66 -11.26 -5.21 -3.98
N GLY A 67 -10.97 -4.51 -5.08
CA GLY A 67 -11.90 -4.30 -6.18
C GLY A 67 -11.88 -5.41 -7.25
N ASP A 68 -10.88 -6.29 -7.22
CA ASP A 68 -10.74 -7.39 -8.18
C ASP A 68 -11.20 -8.72 -7.54
N SER A 69 -12.44 -9.12 -7.82
CA SER A 69 -13.01 -10.36 -7.31
C SER A 69 -12.32 -11.63 -7.83
N THR A 70 -11.56 -11.53 -8.92
CA THR A 70 -10.81 -12.67 -9.49
C THR A 70 -9.44 -12.87 -8.83
N HIS A 71 -9.00 -11.90 -8.02
CA HIS A 71 -7.70 -11.96 -7.39
C HIS A 71 -7.66 -13.07 -6.30
N PRO A 72 -6.62 -13.92 -6.26
CA PRO A 72 -6.56 -15.06 -5.33
C PRO A 72 -6.59 -14.67 -3.85
N THR A 73 -6.16 -13.45 -3.53
CA THR A 73 -6.18 -12.92 -2.16
C THR A 73 -7.34 -11.96 -1.87
N HIS A 74 -8.29 -11.77 -2.79
CA HIS A 74 -9.44 -10.88 -2.63
C HIS A 74 -10.21 -11.16 -1.32
N CYS A 75 -10.35 -12.43 -0.95
CA CYS A 75 -11.03 -12.86 0.28
C CYS A 75 -10.38 -12.32 1.58
N LEU A 76 -9.10 -11.94 1.55
CA LEU A 76 -8.42 -11.31 2.68
C LEU A 76 -8.70 -9.81 2.78
N PHE A 77 -9.18 -9.21 1.69
CA PHE A 77 -9.53 -7.79 1.59
C PHE A 77 -11.04 -7.54 1.65
N SER A 78 -11.85 -8.56 1.89
CA SER A 78 -13.30 -8.42 2.04
C SER A 78 -13.67 -7.67 3.31
N LEU A 79 -14.64 -6.76 3.19
CA LEU A 79 -15.24 -6.07 4.32
C LEU A 79 -16.10 -7.02 5.16
N LEU A 80 -16.16 -6.75 6.47
CA LEU A 80 -17.14 -7.38 7.36
C LEU A 80 -18.57 -6.96 6.95
N PRO A 81 -19.62 -7.68 7.40
CA PRO A 81 -21.01 -7.34 7.10
C PRO A 81 -21.40 -5.89 7.44
N SER A 82 -20.70 -5.27 8.39
CA SER A 82 -20.89 -3.86 8.73
C SER A 82 -20.37 -2.86 7.69
N GLY A 83 -19.66 -3.30 6.65
CA GLY A 83 -19.10 -2.46 5.58
C GLY A 83 -17.98 -1.51 6.01
N ARG A 84 -17.61 -1.50 7.29
CA ARG A 84 -16.73 -0.45 7.86
C ARG A 84 -15.26 -0.85 7.96
N ARG A 85 -14.97 -2.15 8.05
CA ARG A 85 -13.62 -2.68 8.29
C ARG A 85 -13.44 -4.06 7.71
N MET A 86 -12.21 -4.41 7.42
CA MET A 86 -11.75 -5.72 6.96
C MET A 86 -11.40 -6.61 8.16
N ARG A 87 -11.30 -7.93 7.92
CA ARG A 87 -10.96 -8.89 8.97
C ARG A 87 -9.49 -8.74 9.38
N SER A 88 -9.24 -8.43 10.65
CA SER A 88 -7.88 -8.38 11.20
C SER A 88 -7.19 -9.73 11.10
N LEU A 89 -5.94 -9.73 10.64
CA LEU A 89 -5.12 -10.92 10.50
C LEU A 89 -4.21 -11.11 11.71
N LYS A 90 -4.14 -12.34 12.23
CA LYS A 90 -3.27 -12.68 13.36
C LYS A 90 -1.89 -13.09 12.85
N ALA A 91 -0.85 -12.44 13.35
CA ALA A 91 0.53 -12.78 13.05
C ALA A 91 1.34 -13.06 14.32
N ARG A 92 2.06 -14.19 14.31
CA ARG A 92 2.92 -14.64 15.42
C ARG A 92 4.37 -14.17 15.30
N THR A 93 4.81 -13.84 14.08
CA THR A 93 6.20 -13.41 13.79
C THR A 93 6.22 -11.97 13.28
N SER A 94 7.32 -11.25 13.49
CA SER A 94 7.55 -9.93 12.88
C SER A 94 7.47 -10.01 11.37
N ARG A 95 8.16 -10.98 10.75
CA ARG A 95 8.12 -11.20 9.29
C ARG A 95 6.71 -11.26 8.71
N LEU A 96 5.77 -11.94 9.38
CA LEU A 96 4.39 -12.02 8.91
C LEU A 96 3.63 -10.71 9.17
N LYS A 97 3.83 -10.07 10.32
CA LYS A 97 3.26 -8.74 10.63
C LYS A 97 3.68 -7.70 9.61
N ASP A 98 4.93 -7.78 9.16
CA ASP A 98 5.56 -6.85 8.24
C ASP A 98 5.30 -7.20 6.76
N SER A 99 4.56 -8.28 6.49
CA SER A 99 4.17 -8.65 5.13
C SER A 99 3.16 -7.68 4.54
N PHE A 100 3.12 -7.62 3.20
CA PHE A 100 2.19 -6.77 2.46
C PHE A 100 0.74 -6.90 2.95
N VAL A 101 0.22 -8.13 3.05
CA VAL A 101 -1.21 -8.35 3.35
C VAL A 101 -1.56 -7.86 4.76
N HIS A 102 -0.73 -8.16 5.75
CA HIS A 102 -0.98 -7.74 7.13
C HIS A 102 -0.94 -6.22 7.27
N GLN A 103 0.06 -5.60 6.66
CA GLN A 103 0.21 -4.16 6.75
C GLN A 103 -0.85 -3.42 5.95
N ALA A 104 -1.26 -3.95 4.79
CA ALA A 104 -2.34 -3.41 3.99
C ALA A 104 -3.70 -3.46 4.73
N VAL A 105 -4.07 -4.62 5.29
CA VAL A 105 -5.30 -4.77 6.08
C VAL A 105 -5.30 -3.84 7.29
N ARG A 106 -4.17 -3.73 8.01
CA ARG A 106 -4.04 -2.83 9.16
C ARG A 106 -4.19 -1.37 8.75
N MET A 107 -3.59 -0.98 7.63
CA MET A 107 -3.64 0.39 7.13
C MET A 107 -5.04 0.76 6.67
N LEU A 108 -5.70 -0.08 5.88
CA LEU A 108 -7.07 0.14 5.47
C LEU A 108 -8.03 0.21 6.68
N ASN A 109 -7.86 -0.65 7.68
CA ASN A 109 -8.66 -0.60 8.91
C ASN A 109 -8.44 0.65 9.76
N SER A 110 -7.34 1.38 9.57
CA SER A 110 -7.08 2.66 10.25
C SER A 110 -7.68 3.86 9.52
N LEU A 111 -8.16 3.69 8.28
CA LEU A 111 -8.81 4.77 7.53
C LEU A 111 -10.27 4.93 8.00
N PRO A 112 -10.68 6.12 8.47
CA PRO A 112 -12.01 6.32 9.06
C PRO A 112 -13.20 6.13 8.10
N ALA A 113 -12.95 6.09 6.78
CA ALA A 113 -13.97 5.89 5.76
C ALA A 113 -13.45 4.97 4.62
N LEU A 114 -13.56 3.66 4.80
CA LEU A 114 -13.38 2.69 3.70
C LEU A 114 -14.57 2.68 2.73
N THR A 115 -15.68 3.32 3.11
CA THR A 115 -16.98 3.25 2.43
C THR A 115 -17.02 3.96 1.07
N PRO A 116 -16.44 5.16 0.83
CA PRO A 116 -16.57 5.80 -0.49
C PRO A 116 -15.64 5.21 -1.56
N LEU A 117 -14.55 4.54 -1.18
CA LEU A 117 -13.52 4.10 -2.12
C LEU A 117 -13.76 2.70 -2.73
N LEU A 118 -14.61 1.89 -2.08
CA LEU A 118 -15.01 0.57 -2.57
C LEU A 118 -16.42 0.58 -3.20
N SER A 119 -17.17 1.66 -3.03
CA SER A 119 -18.55 1.80 -3.52
C SER A 119 -18.60 2.43 -4.91
N LEU A 120 -18.08 1.77 -5.95
CA LEU A 120 -18.58 1.94 -7.34
C LEU A 120 -18.03 0.87 -8.29
N PRO A 121 -18.84 0.31 -9.21
CA PRO A 121 -20.21 -0.15 -9.04
C PRO A 121 -20.26 -1.70 -9.01
N SER A 122 -21.09 -2.24 -8.12
CA SER A 122 -21.65 -3.58 -8.28
C SER A 122 -22.35 -3.69 -9.64
N ALA A 123 -21.88 -4.60 -10.48
CA ALA A 123 -22.54 -4.96 -11.73
C ALA A 123 -24.02 -5.31 -11.49
N PRO A 124 -24.92 -5.04 -12.45
CA PRO A 124 -26.34 -5.29 -12.27
C PRO A 124 -26.60 -6.78 -12.09
N THR A 125 -27.28 -7.13 -11.01
CA THR A 125 -27.92 -8.43 -10.83
C THR A 125 -28.93 -8.63 -11.96
N ASN A 126 -28.56 -9.44 -12.95
CA ASN A 126 -29.51 -9.93 -13.94
C ASN A 126 -30.30 -11.07 -13.29
N SER A 127 -31.44 -10.73 -12.68
CA SER A 127 -32.47 -11.69 -12.30
C SER A 127 -33.29 -12.02 -13.55
N GLY A 128 -33.03 -13.20 -14.12
CA GLY A 128 -33.82 -13.75 -15.19
C GLY A 128 -33.60 -15.26 -15.27
N HIS A 129 -34.43 -16.01 -14.57
CA HIS A 129 -35.17 -17.19 -15.02
C HIS A 129 -35.94 -17.81 -13.85
#